data_AF-A0A973ILQ0-F1
#
_entry.id   AF-A0A973ILQ0-F1
#
_cell.length_a   1.000
_cell.length_b   1.000
_cell.length_c   1.000
_cell.angle_alpha   90.00
_cell.angle_beta   90.00
_cell.angle_gamma   90.00
#
_symmetry.space_group_name_H-M   'P 1'
#
loop_
_entity.id
_entity.type
_entity.pdbx_description
1 polymer ?
#
loop_
_entity_poly.entity_id
_entity_poly.type
_entity_poly.pdbx_seq_one_letter_code
_entity_poly.pdbx_strand_id
1 'polypeptide(L)'
;MSADRRAGSKKKPASKTRASGSKGARSKAARKNSSGARRKRASKPGPKPSLFSRLLRLVLLLAGLGLGLLVPWTLWLNHLITTEFEGRKWDLPSRVFARPLSLFAQMPLTASQLERELEAAGYRRADDAQQPGSWSRSGAMFDIHRRGFRFDDGFQEALRFRLTLADGRVASVRDAVGTSLGLMRLDPAEIASIYPLHEEDRTLITIDQAPDLLVQGLQAVEDRNFKHHHGLDPRGIARAAAANLKAGRTVQGGSTLTQQLVKNYYLENDRTLPRKVNEALMSLLLEWHYSKAEILEAYLNEVFLGQQGNQAIHGFGRASEHYFGQPVERLQAHQVALLVGMVKGASLYHPRRNPERARERRDLVLASFEETGLLAPGEAATWQARPLDVVAAGVRSSNRYPAFLELVRDQLQRDYREADLRTEGLRIFTTLAPFEQQAAEAAVTNGLKQLA
;
A
#
# COMPACT_ATOMS: atom_id res chain seq x y z
N MET A 1 4.01 58.56 -8.76
CA MET A 1 2.98 58.70 -9.83
C MET A 1 1.79 57.84 -9.40
N SER A 2 0.83 58.44 -8.68
CA SER A 2 -0.50 58.84 -9.19
C SER A 2 -1.28 57.66 -9.78
N ALA A 3 -2.22 57.08 -9.01
CA ALA A 3 -3.67 57.35 -9.02
C ALA A 3 -4.39 56.26 -9.86
N ASP A 4 -5.58 55.72 -9.56
CA ASP A 4 -6.72 56.30 -8.86
C ASP A 4 -7.76 55.21 -8.46
N ARG A 5 -8.40 55.38 -7.29
CA ARG A 5 -9.84 55.10 -6.92
C ARG A 5 -10.46 53.70 -7.15
N ARG A 6 -11.29 53.15 -6.25
CA ARG A 6 -12.41 53.78 -5.49
C ARG A 6 -12.88 52.87 -4.34
N ALA A 7 -13.23 53.50 -3.22
CA ALA A 7 -13.80 52.91 -2.01
C ALA A 7 -15.19 53.51 -1.71
N GLY A 8 -15.97 52.83 -0.86
CA GLY A 8 -17.16 53.35 -0.17
C GLY A 8 -18.30 52.33 -0.22
N SER A 9 -18.89 51.86 0.88
CA SER A 9 -19.43 52.66 1.98
C SER A 9 -19.64 51.82 3.26
N LYS A 10 -19.48 52.50 4.41
CA LYS A 10 -19.58 52.03 5.79
C LYS A 10 -20.96 52.38 6.38
N LYS A 11 -21.46 51.44 7.20
CA LYS A 11 -22.06 51.58 8.54
C LYS A 11 -23.16 52.62 8.84
N LYS A 12 -24.01 52.14 9.78
CA LYS A 12 -24.67 52.82 10.94
C LYS A 12 -26.08 53.39 10.69
N PRO A 13 -26.89 53.70 11.75
CA PRO A 13 -27.56 52.73 12.64
C PRO A 13 -29.05 53.10 12.98
N ALA A 14 -29.71 52.18 13.70
CA ALA A 14 -30.68 52.31 14.80
C ALA A 14 -31.81 53.39 14.87
N SER A 15 -32.99 52.86 15.25
CA SER A 15 -34.05 53.43 16.12
C SER A 15 -35.02 54.44 15.45
N LYS A 16 -36.30 54.64 15.82
CA LYS A 16 -37.26 54.04 16.77
C LYS A 16 -38.63 54.72 16.49
N THR A 17 -39.74 54.01 16.74
CA THR A 17 -41.06 54.51 17.23
C THR A 17 -42.04 55.39 16.42
N ARG A 18 -43.25 54.81 16.27
CA ARG A 18 -44.63 55.27 16.68
C ARG A 18 -45.45 56.29 15.88
N ALA A 19 -46.77 56.10 16.12
CA ALA A 19 -47.96 56.94 15.89
C ALA A 19 -48.60 56.75 14.49
N SER A 20 -49.90 56.48 14.23
CA SER A 20 -51.22 56.45 14.91
C SER A 20 -52.22 57.27 14.08
N GLY A 21 -53.41 56.72 13.81
CA GLY A 21 -54.62 57.46 13.42
C GLY A 21 -54.86 57.57 11.91
N SER A 22 -56.09 57.62 11.38
CA SER A 22 -57.43 57.43 11.95
C SER A 22 -58.48 57.36 10.82
N LYS A 23 -59.59 56.64 11.08
CA LYS A 23 -61.01 56.94 10.77
C LYS A 23 -61.53 57.10 9.32
N GLY A 24 -62.68 56.43 9.10
CA GLY A 24 -63.73 56.76 8.12
C GLY A 24 -64.70 55.57 7.97
N ALA A 25 -65.65 55.33 8.89
CA ALA A 25 -67.00 55.90 9.00
C ALA A 25 -68.08 55.34 8.03
N ARG A 26 -69.07 54.68 8.67
CA ARG A 26 -70.54 54.64 8.36
C ARG A 26 -71.00 53.86 7.11
N SER A 27 -72.19 53.23 7.03
CA SER A 27 -73.36 53.12 7.92
C SER A 27 -74.42 52.17 7.28
N LYS A 28 -74.98 51.28 8.11
CA LYS A 28 -76.39 50.82 8.25
C LYS A 28 -77.20 50.17 7.10
N ALA A 29 -78.10 49.29 7.60
CA ALA A 29 -79.42 48.85 7.10
C ALA A 29 -79.40 47.63 6.15
N ALA A 30 -80.33 46.66 6.19
CA ALA A 30 -81.41 46.30 7.10
C ALA A 30 -81.86 44.85 6.74
N ARG A 31 -82.57 44.21 7.68
CA ARG A 31 -83.24 42.89 7.59
C ARG A 31 -83.85 42.53 6.23
N LYS A 32 -83.75 41.24 5.85
CA LYS A 32 -84.94 40.37 5.66
C LYS A 32 -84.54 38.91 5.39
N ASN A 33 -85.21 38.01 6.10
CA ASN A 33 -85.29 36.58 5.80
C ASN A 33 -85.77 36.37 4.36
N SER A 34 -85.05 35.54 3.60
CA SER A 34 -85.67 34.75 2.53
C SER A 34 -85.07 33.34 2.53
N SER A 35 -85.96 32.40 2.81
CA SER A 35 -85.79 30.97 2.71
C SER A 35 -85.54 30.57 1.25
N GLY A 36 -84.27 30.42 0.89
CA GLY A 36 -83.85 29.78 -0.36
C GLY A 36 -83.39 28.35 -0.07
N ALA A 37 -84.21 27.37 -0.39
CA ALA A 37 -83.86 25.95 -0.35
C ALA A 37 -82.68 25.67 -1.30
N ARG A 38 -81.45 25.78 -0.76
CA ARG A 38 -80.23 25.42 -1.48
C ARG A 38 -80.06 23.91 -1.39
N ARG A 39 -80.61 23.22 -2.39
CA ARG A 39 -80.43 21.78 -2.64
C ARG A 39 -78.93 21.47 -2.53
N LYS A 40 -78.49 20.84 -1.43
CA LYS A 40 -77.12 20.32 -1.29
C LYS A 40 -76.94 19.30 -2.43
N ARG A 41 -76.24 19.69 -3.50
CA ARG A 41 -75.66 18.70 -4.41
C ARG A 41 -74.71 17.88 -3.55
N ALA A 42 -75.08 16.64 -3.26
CA ALA A 42 -74.17 15.67 -2.69
C ALA A 42 -72.94 15.62 -3.60
N SER A 43 -71.81 16.08 -3.09
CA SER A 43 -70.52 15.89 -3.74
C SER A 43 -70.35 14.38 -3.92
N LYS A 44 -70.32 13.91 -5.17
CA LYS A 44 -69.99 12.52 -5.47
C LYS A 44 -68.68 12.20 -4.73
N PRO A 45 -68.60 11.10 -3.96
CA PRO A 45 -67.33 10.71 -3.37
C PRO A 45 -66.34 10.53 -4.52
N GLY A 46 -65.21 11.24 -4.47
CA GLY A 46 -64.15 11.09 -5.45
C GLY A 46 -63.77 9.61 -5.58
N PRO A 47 -63.34 9.14 -6.77
CA PRO A 47 -63.03 7.74 -6.99
C PRO A 47 -62.04 7.27 -5.92
N LYS A 48 -62.43 6.25 -5.14
CA LYS A 48 -61.56 5.68 -4.11
C LYS A 48 -60.26 5.24 -4.80
N PRO A 49 -59.08 5.66 -4.32
CA PRO A 49 -57.82 5.32 -4.97
C PRO A 49 -57.74 3.80 -5.11
N SER A 50 -57.59 3.33 -6.35
CA SER A 50 -57.46 1.90 -6.63
C SER A 50 -56.28 1.32 -5.85
N LEU A 51 -56.35 0.05 -5.47
CA LEU A 51 -55.25 -0.64 -4.78
C LEU A 51 -53.89 -0.42 -5.49
N PHE A 52 -53.91 -0.35 -6.83
CA PHE A 52 -52.76 0.00 -7.66
C PHE A 52 -52.18 1.39 -7.37
N SER A 53 -53.01 2.42 -7.24
CA SER A 53 -52.54 3.79 -6.93
C SER A 53 -51.96 3.93 -5.52
N ARG A 54 -52.42 3.11 -4.56
CA ARG A 54 -51.84 3.05 -3.21
C ARG A 54 -50.51 2.31 -3.21
N LEU A 55 -50.42 1.20 -3.95
CA LEU A 55 -49.19 0.45 -4.15
C LEU A 55 -48.12 1.30 -4.84
N LEU A 56 -48.49 2.01 -5.92
CA LEU A 56 -47.58 2.91 -6.64
C LEU A 56 -47.06 4.04 -5.74
N ARG A 57 -47.93 4.67 -4.94
CA ARG A 57 -47.52 5.70 -3.97
C ARG A 57 -46.58 5.15 -2.89
N LEU A 58 -46.83 3.92 -2.41
CA LEU A 58 -45.95 3.25 -1.46
C LEU A 58 -44.59 2.97 -2.08
N VAL A 59 -44.55 2.44 -3.30
CA VAL A 59 -43.29 2.20 -4.04
C VAL A 59 -42.52 3.50 -4.25
N LEU A 60 -43.18 4.58 -4.67
CA LEU A 60 -42.55 5.88 -4.84
C LEU A 60 -42.06 6.49 -3.51
N LEU A 61 -42.80 6.32 -2.42
CA LEU A 61 -42.38 6.74 -1.08
C LEU A 61 -41.15 5.96 -0.62
N LEU A 62 -41.15 4.64 -0.78
CA LEU A 62 -40.00 3.79 -0.43
C LEU A 62 -38.79 4.09 -1.32
N ALA A 63 -38.99 4.33 -2.61
CA ALA A 63 -37.94 4.75 -3.53
C ALA A 63 -37.38 6.13 -3.15
N GLY A 64 -38.24 7.09 -2.81
CA GLY A 64 -37.84 8.43 -2.37
C GLY A 64 -37.08 8.39 -1.04
N LEU A 65 -37.51 7.56 -0.09
CA LEU A 65 -36.83 7.36 1.19
C LEU A 65 -35.49 6.64 1.02
N GLY A 66 -35.45 5.64 0.12
CA GLY A 66 -34.22 4.98 -0.29
C GLY A 66 -33.23 5.94 -0.92
N LEU A 67 -33.67 6.79 -1.87
CA LEU A 67 -32.85 7.85 -2.47
C LEU A 67 -32.40 8.88 -1.43
N GLY A 68 -33.28 9.26 -0.50
CA GLY A 68 -32.98 10.19 0.58
C GLY A 68 -31.90 9.70 1.55
N LEU A 69 -31.69 8.38 1.67
CA LEU A 69 -30.59 7.80 2.44
C LEU A 69 -29.35 7.53 1.57
N LEU A 70 -29.57 7.02 0.36
CA LEU A 70 -28.49 6.60 -0.54
C LEU A 70 -27.69 7.79 -1.06
N VAL A 71 -28.33 8.92 -1.40
CA VAL A 71 -27.62 10.10 -1.89
C VAL A 71 -26.67 10.69 -0.82
N PRO A 72 -27.12 11.01 0.40
CA PRO A 72 -26.19 11.45 1.46
C PRO A 72 -25.09 10.42 1.75
N TRP A 73 -25.41 9.13 1.75
CA TRP A 73 -24.43 8.06 1.93
C TRP A 73 -23.38 8.05 0.82
N THR A 74 -23.79 8.19 -0.45
CA THR A 74 -22.86 8.26 -1.60
C THR A 74 -21.98 9.50 -1.54
N LEU A 75 -22.52 10.65 -1.14
CA LEU A 75 -21.74 11.89 -0.97
C LEU A 75 -20.72 11.75 0.18
N TRP A 76 -21.11 11.10 1.27
CA TRP A 76 -20.20 10.79 2.37
C TRP A 76 -19.08 9.84 1.93
N LEU A 77 -19.41 8.74 1.23
CA LEU A 77 -18.42 7.82 0.66
C LEU A 77 -17.49 8.52 -0.35
N ASN A 78 -18.05 9.40 -1.17
CA ASN A 78 -17.28 10.18 -2.13
C ASN A 78 -16.25 11.06 -1.42
N HIS A 79 -16.67 11.77 -0.38
CA HIS A 79 -15.77 12.59 0.42
C HIS A 79 -14.67 11.75 1.06
N LEU A 80 -15.05 10.63 1.71
CA LEU A 80 -14.12 9.68 2.31
C LEU A 80 -13.06 9.20 1.32
N ILE A 81 -13.49 8.79 0.10
CA ILE A 81 -12.58 8.33 -0.95
C ILE A 81 -11.60 9.44 -1.34
N THR A 82 -12.09 10.64 -1.65
CA THR A 82 -11.22 11.73 -2.08
C THR A 82 -10.21 12.11 -1.01
N THR A 83 -10.61 12.19 0.26
CA THR A 83 -9.70 12.62 1.34
C THR A 83 -8.66 11.57 1.71
N GLU A 84 -9.09 10.31 1.85
CA GLU A 84 -8.19 9.23 2.29
C GLU A 84 -7.31 8.74 1.14
N PHE A 85 -7.83 8.66 -0.10
CA PHE A 85 -7.02 8.22 -1.24
C PHE A 85 -5.89 9.21 -1.53
N GLU A 86 -6.18 10.51 -1.54
CA GLU A 86 -5.15 11.53 -1.78
C GLU A 86 -4.10 11.56 -0.67
N GLY A 87 -4.50 11.40 0.60
CA GLY A 87 -3.56 11.37 1.73
C GLY A 87 -2.66 10.14 1.70
N ARG A 88 -3.26 8.94 1.74
CA ARG A 88 -2.51 7.69 1.90
C ARG A 88 -1.78 7.23 0.63
N LYS A 89 -2.11 7.73 -0.57
CA LYS A 89 -1.39 7.39 -1.82
C LYS A 89 0.08 7.82 -1.76
N TRP A 90 0.38 8.84 -0.97
CA TRP A 90 1.70 9.51 -0.96
C TRP A 90 2.40 9.47 0.39
N ASP A 91 1.87 8.72 1.38
CA ASP A 91 2.52 8.55 2.67
C ASP A 91 3.67 7.55 2.55
N LEU A 92 4.89 8.08 2.53
CA LEU A 92 6.11 7.31 2.43
C LEU A 92 6.83 7.29 3.78
N PRO A 93 6.93 6.14 4.46
CA PRO A 93 7.73 6.07 5.66
C PRO A 93 9.21 6.32 5.33
N SER A 94 9.83 7.22 6.08
CA SER A 94 11.27 7.45 5.97
C SER A 94 12.03 6.27 6.60
N ARG A 95 12.93 5.66 5.82
CA ARG A 95 13.70 4.48 6.22
C ARG A 95 15.06 4.90 6.74
N VAL A 96 15.43 4.39 7.91
CA VAL A 96 16.69 4.68 8.56
C VAL A 96 17.61 3.48 8.45
N PHE A 97 18.80 3.71 7.89
CA PHE A 97 19.85 2.72 7.70
C PHE A 97 21.05 3.04 8.60
N ALA A 98 21.73 1.99 9.06
CA ALA A 98 23.06 2.09 9.65
C ALA A 98 24.08 2.57 8.59
N ARG A 99 25.34 2.74 9.01
CA ARG A 99 26.40 3.12 8.07
C ARG A 99 26.61 2.03 7.01
N PRO A 100 26.76 2.37 5.72
CA PRO A 100 27.25 1.43 4.73
C PRO A 100 28.70 1.02 5.05
N LEU A 101 28.94 -0.26 5.34
CA LEU A 101 30.28 -0.76 5.61
C LEU A 101 31.08 -0.84 4.30
N SER A 102 32.06 0.05 4.18
CA SER A 102 33.08 0.02 3.13
C SER A 102 34.19 -0.97 3.49
N LEU A 103 34.52 -1.87 2.59
CA LEU A 103 35.54 -2.91 2.70
C LEU A 103 36.63 -2.66 1.66
N PHE A 104 37.86 -2.50 2.12
CA PHE A 104 39.03 -2.25 1.28
C PHE A 104 40.28 -2.83 1.97
N ALA A 105 41.35 -3.06 1.20
CA ALA A 105 42.58 -3.65 1.73
C ALA A 105 43.18 -2.79 2.87
N GLN A 106 43.80 -3.44 3.86
CA GLN A 106 44.41 -2.88 5.07
C GLN A 106 43.45 -2.29 6.11
N MET A 107 42.14 -2.26 5.83
CA MET A 107 41.13 -1.83 6.80
C MET A 107 41.19 -2.70 8.08
N PRO A 108 41.25 -2.10 9.29
CA PRO A 108 41.08 -2.83 10.54
C PRO A 108 39.69 -3.47 10.60
N LEU A 109 39.65 -4.80 10.64
CA LEU A 109 38.41 -5.56 10.71
C LEU A 109 38.73 -6.99 11.16
N THR A 110 38.20 -7.39 12.31
CA THR A 110 38.30 -8.76 12.79
C THR A 110 37.15 -9.62 12.25
N ALA A 111 37.35 -10.95 12.27
CA ALA A 111 36.33 -11.88 11.81
C ALA A 111 35.01 -11.73 12.59
N SER A 112 35.08 -11.57 13.92
CA SER A 112 33.89 -11.39 14.76
C SER A 112 33.18 -10.05 14.54
N GLN A 113 33.92 -9.00 14.15
CA GLN A 113 33.31 -7.73 13.76
C GLN A 113 32.56 -7.86 12.44
N LEU A 114 33.16 -8.50 11.43
CA LEU A 114 32.51 -8.71 10.14
C LEU A 114 31.25 -9.58 10.27
N GLU A 115 31.31 -10.66 11.06
CA GLU A 115 30.15 -11.52 11.31
C GLU A 115 28.98 -10.73 11.92
N ARG A 116 29.26 -9.88 12.93
CA ARG A 116 28.24 -9.03 13.55
C ARG A 116 27.66 -7.99 12.60
N GLU A 117 28.48 -7.40 11.73
CA GLU A 117 28.00 -6.46 10.71
C GLU A 117 27.09 -7.14 9.69
N LEU A 118 27.46 -8.34 9.24
CA LEU A 118 26.64 -9.16 8.34
C LEU A 118 25.30 -9.55 9.01
N GLU A 119 25.35 -10.06 10.24
CA GLU A 119 24.15 -10.39 11.02
C GLU A 119 23.27 -9.16 11.27
N ALA A 120 23.88 -8.00 11.53
CA ALA A 120 23.16 -6.75 11.70
C ALA A 120 22.40 -6.35 10.43
N ALA A 121 23.03 -6.50 9.26
CA ALA A 121 22.42 -6.31 7.95
C ALA A 121 21.44 -7.44 7.54
N GLY A 122 21.22 -8.42 8.43
CA GLY A 122 20.30 -9.54 8.24
C GLY A 122 20.82 -10.59 7.26
N TYR A 123 22.12 -10.61 6.99
CA TYR A 123 22.75 -11.68 6.24
C TYR A 123 22.74 -12.97 7.07
N ARG A 124 22.70 -14.11 6.38
CA ARG A 124 22.78 -15.41 7.05
C ARG A 124 23.95 -16.25 6.59
N ARG A 125 24.48 -17.01 7.53
CA ARG A 125 25.47 -18.04 7.25
C ARG A 125 24.83 -19.17 6.43
N ALA A 126 25.50 -19.57 5.36
CA ALA A 126 25.17 -20.68 4.47
C ALA A 126 26.45 -21.43 4.09
N ASP A 127 26.32 -22.61 3.47
CA ASP A 127 27.49 -23.43 3.14
C ASP A 127 28.32 -22.84 1.99
N ASP A 128 27.66 -22.30 0.95
CA ASP A 128 28.31 -21.87 -0.29
C ASP A 128 27.99 -20.42 -0.72
N ALA A 129 27.26 -19.69 0.11
CA ALA A 129 26.85 -18.30 -0.09
C ALA A 129 26.26 -18.00 -1.48
N GLN A 130 25.53 -18.95 -2.11
CA GLN A 130 25.04 -18.75 -3.48
C GLN A 130 23.90 -17.74 -3.59
N GLN A 131 23.15 -17.53 -2.52
CA GLN A 131 21.95 -16.69 -2.53
C GLN A 131 22.27 -15.25 -2.06
N PRO A 132 21.71 -14.20 -2.68
CA PRO A 132 21.87 -12.84 -2.19
C PRO A 132 21.46 -12.71 -0.72
N GLY A 133 22.29 -12.01 0.08
CA GLY A 133 22.07 -11.90 1.53
C GLY A 133 22.56 -13.11 2.32
N SER A 134 23.46 -13.91 1.74
CA SER A 134 24.11 -15.02 2.44
C SER A 134 25.64 -14.87 2.45
N TRP A 135 26.27 -15.55 3.41
CA TRP A 135 27.72 -15.60 3.54
C TRP A 135 28.17 -16.97 4.04
N SER A 136 29.41 -17.35 3.75
CA SER A 136 30.06 -18.52 4.30
C SER A 136 31.46 -18.14 4.76
N ARG A 137 32.04 -18.95 5.65
CA ARG A 137 33.37 -18.70 6.22
C ARG A 137 34.17 -19.99 6.28
N SER A 138 35.38 -19.94 5.74
CA SER A 138 36.40 -20.99 5.84
C SER A 138 37.70 -20.38 6.38
N GLY A 139 37.97 -20.60 7.68
CA GLY A 139 39.11 -19.99 8.37
C GLY A 139 39.03 -18.46 8.39
N ALA A 140 39.93 -17.81 7.64
CA ALA A 140 40.00 -16.35 7.50
C ALA A 140 39.35 -15.84 6.19
N MET A 141 38.82 -16.75 5.37
CA MET A 141 38.16 -16.43 4.12
C MET A 141 36.65 -16.37 4.31
N PHE A 142 36.05 -15.29 3.81
CA PHE A 142 34.61 -15.05 3.79
C PHE A 142 34.15 -14.98 2.34
N ASP A 143 33.23 -15.85 1.94
CA ASP A 143 32.50 -15.71 0.70
C ASP A 143 31.17 -15.03 1.01
N ILE A 144 30.92 -13.87 0.41
CA ILE A 144 29.75 -13.03 0.70
C ILE A 144 29.02 -12.75 -0.61
N HIS A 145 27.71 -13.00 -0.62
CA HIS A 145 26.86 -12.61 -1.75
C HIS A 145 26.01 -11.42 -1.34
N ARG A 146 26.47 -10.23 -1.75
CA ARG A 146 25.77 -8.99 -1.44
C ARG A 146 24.45 -8.91 -2.20
N ARG A 147 23.41 -8.42 -1.54
CA ARG A 147 22.13 -8.05 -2.18
C ARG A 147 22.31 -6.87 -3.14
N GLY A 148 21.34 -6.71 -4.04
CA GLY A 148 21.22 -5.48 -4.82
C GLY A 148 20.72 -4.34 -3.93
N PHE A 149 21.35 -3.17 -3.97
CA PHE A 149 20.98 -2.06 -3.09
C PHE A 149 21.17 -0.71 -3.75
N ARG A 150 20.23 0.22 -3.46
CA ARG A 150 20.28 1.62 -3.90
C ARG A 150 20.98 2.47 -2.85
N PHE A 151 22.25 2.77 -3.10
CA PHE A 151 23.03 3.72 -2.31
C PHE A 151 22.68 5.17 -2.71
N ASP A 152 23.27 6.11 -2.00
CA ASP A 152 23.20 7.55 -2.25
C ASP A 152 23.73 7.94 -3.64
N ASP A 153 24.74 7.24 -4.14
CA ASP A 153 25.35 7.45 -5.46
C ASP A 153 24.78 6.57 -6.58
N GLY A 154 23.78 5.73 -6.27
CA GLY A 154 23.08 4.93 -7.27
C GLY A 154 22.83 3.48 -6.89
N PHE A 155 22.20 2.74 -7.79
CA PHE A 155 21.93 1.32 -7.58
C PHE A 155 23.16 0.46 -7.92
N GLN A 156 23.46 -0.50 -7.05
CA GLN A 156 24.44 -1.54 -7.31
C GLN A 156 23.79 -2.92 -7.29
N GLU A 157 24.14 -3.75 -8.27
CA GLU A 157 23.57 -5.09 -8.42
C GLU A 157 24.06 -6.06 -7.33
N ALA A 158 23.37 -7.18 -7.20
CA ALA A 158 23.85 -8.26 -6.35
C ALA A 158 25.23 -8.71 -6.85
N LEU A 159 26.16 -8.90 -5.93
CA LEU A 159 27.54 -9.25 -6.27
C LEU A 159 28.07 -10.25 -5.26
N ARG A 160 28.57 -11.37 -5.78
CA ARG A 160 29.34 -12.33 -4.99
C ARG A 160 30.81 -11.95 -5.01
N PHE A 161 31.40 -11.87 -3.84
CA PHE A 161 32.82 -11.54 -3.67
C PHE A 161 33.40 -12.31 -2.48
N ARG A 162 34.72 -12.44 -2.49
CA ARG A 162 35.53 -13.10 -1.48
C ARG A 162 36.36 -12.07 -0.74
N LEU A 163 36.26 -12.08 0.59
CA LEU A 163 37.06 -11.27 1.48
C LEU A 163 37.99 -12.18 2.29
N THR A 164 39.27 -11.83 2.36
CA THR A 164 40.25 -12.55 3.19
C THR A 164 40.75 -11.63 4.29
N LEU A 165 40.72 -12.11 5.52
CA LEU A 165 41.27 -11.42 6.69
C LEU A 165 42.66 -11.95 7.03
N ALA A 166 43.55 -11.06 7.49
CA ALA A 166 44.84 -11.42 8.08
C ALA A 166 45.19 -10.39 9.15
N ASP A 167 45.72 -10.84 10.30
CA ASP A 167 46.22 -9.97 11.37
C ASP A 167 45.23 -8.88 11.83
N GLY A 168 43.94 -9.23 11.91
CA GLY A 168 42.87 -8.31 12.31
C GLY A 168 42.56 -7.22 11.28
N ARG A 169 42.93 -7.42 10.01
CA ARG A 169 42.71 -6.51 8.90
C ARG A 169 42.17 -7.23 7.67
N VAL A 170 41.58 -6.46 6.75
CA VAL A 170 41.22 -6.93 5.41
C VAL A 170 42.48 -7.09 4.57
N ALA A 171 42.86 -8.33 4.26
CA ALA A 171 44.02 -8.62 3.41
C ALA A 171 43.69 -8.41 1.94
N SER A 172 42.53 -8.87 1.47
CA SER A 172 42.07 -8.65 0.10
C SER A 172 40.56 -8.77 -0.04
N VAL A 173 40.01 -8.07 -1.03
CA VAL A 173 38.63 -8.21 -1.50
C VAL A 173 38.70 -8.55 -2.99
N ARG A 174 38.05 -9.64 -3.41
CA ARG A 174 38.10 -10.13 -4.79
C ARG A 174 36.70 -10.51 -5.27
N ASP A 175 36.41 -10.34 -6.55
CA ASP A 175 35.16 -10.82 -7.14
C ASP A 175 35.15 -12.37 -7.28
N ALA A 176 34.07 -12.92 -7.84
CA ALA A 176 33.92 -14.35 -8.07
C ALA A 176 34.95 -14.95 -9.05
N VAL A 177 35.58 -14.15 -9.91
CA VAL A 177 36.60 -14.59 -10.87
C VAL A 177 38.05 -14.34 -10.39
N GLY A 178 38.21 -13.72 -9.21
CA GLY A 178 39.51 -13.50 -8.56
C GLY A 178 40.12 -12.12 -8.77
N THR A 179 39.44 -11.23 -9.49
CA THR A 179 39.86 -9.83 -9.71
C THR A 179 39.83 -9.06 -8.41
N SER A 180 40.89 -8.33 -8.10
CA SER A 180 40.92 -7.49 -6.89
C SER A 180 39.93 -6.33 -7.02
N LEU A 181 39.05 -6.20 -6.04
CA LEU A 181 38.13 -5.08 -5.91
C LEU A 181 38.80 -4.03 -5.01
N GLY A 182 38.90 -2.79 -5.50
CA GLY A 182 39.55 -1.70 -4.74
C GLY A 182 38.75 -1.26 -3.50
N LEU A 183 37.43 -1.17 -3.67
CA LEU A 183 36.48 -0.80 -2.62
C LEU A 183 35.19 -1.58 -2.83
N MET A 184 34.65 -2.14 -1.77
CA MET A 184 33.37 -2.85 -1.78
C MET A 184 32.47 -2.33 -0.68
N ARG A 185 31.23 -1.93 -1.00
CA ARG A 185 30.25 -1.49 0.00
C ARG A 185 29.22 -2.58 0.27
N LEU A 186 29.00 -2.92 1.54
CA LEU A 186 27.86 -3.74 1.96
C LEU A 186 26.59 -2.87 2.02
N ASP A 187 25.44 -3.47 1.70
CA ASP A 187 24.14 -2.84 2.00
C ASP A 187 24.00 -2.69 3.52
N PRO A 188 23.64 -1.48 4.00
CA PRO A 188 23.55 -1.21 5.42
C PRO A 188 22.38 -1.95 6.06
N ALA A 189 22.49 -2.18 7.37
CA ALA A 189 21.37 -2.64 8.17
C ALA A 189 20.25 -1.59 8.19
N GLU A 190 19.03 -2.00 7.86
CA GLU A 190 17.84 -1.19 8.13
C GLU A 190 17.54 -1.25 9.62
N ILE A 191 17.61 -0.11 10.31
CA ILE A 191 17.53 -0.03 11.76
C ILE A 191 16.17 0.42 12.27
N ALA A 192 15.48 1.26 11.50
CA ALA A 192 14.13 1.71 11.79
C ALA A 192 13.39 2.20 10.54
N SER A 193 12.08 2.25 10.67
CA SER A 193 11.21 3.14 9.90
C SER A 193 10.73 4.22 10.87
N ILE A 194 10.86 5.49 10.49
CA ILE A 194 10.43 6.63 11.32
C ILE A 194 9.27 7.34 10.66
N TYR A 195 8.40 7.89 11.51
CA TYR A 195 7.14 8.55 11.13
C TYR A 195 6.13 7.71 10.31
N PRO A 196 5.93 6.40 10.60
CA PRO A 196 4.82 5.69 9.98
C PRO A 196 3.48 6.30 10.44
N LEU A 197 2.63 6.73 9.50
CA LEU A 197 1.24 7.12 9.80
C LEU A 197 0.37 5.88 10.09
N HIS A 198 0.76 4.73 9.56
CA HIS A 198 0.20 3.40 9.82
C HIS A 198 1.35 2.40 10.02
N GLU A 199 1.19 1.35 10.85
CA GLU A 199 2.21 0.32 11.16
C GLU A 199 2.56 -0.59 9.96
N GLU A 200 2.68 -0.02 8.78
CA GLU A 200 2.84 -0.71 7.51
C GLU A 200 4.17 -0.33 6.87
N ASP A 201 4.93 -1.34 6.50
CA ASP A 201 6.22 -1.16 5.85
C ASP A 201 6.02 -1.21 4.33
N ARG A 202 6.16 -0.05 3.68
CA ARG A 202 5.92 0.15 2.25
C ARG A 202 7.18 0.67 1.57
N THR A 203 7.41 0.22 0.33
CA THR A 203 8.39 0.81 -0.58
C THR A 203 7.61 1.18 -1.82
N LEU A 204 7.23 2.46 -1.95
CA LEU A 204 6.40 2.87 -3.09
C LEU A 204 7.21 2.75 -4.37
N ILE A 205 6.50 2.29 -5.39
CA ILE A 205 6.99 2.23 -6.76
C ILE A 205 5.99 3.00 -7.62
N THR A 206 6.51 3.75 -8.58
CA THR A 206 5.69 4.30 -9.66
C THR A 206 5.33 3.18 -10.63
N ILE A 207 4.25 3.36 -11.38
CA ILE A 207 3.85 2.38 -12.40
C ILE A 207 4.96 2.13 -13.44
N ASP A 208 5.76 3.15 -13.76
CA ASP A 208 6.85 3.08 -14.73
C ASP A 208 8.09 2.32 -14.20
N GLN A 209 8.21 2.20 -12.88
CA GLN A 209 9.24 1.35 -12.27
C GLN A 209 8.82 -0.12 -12.31
N ALA A 210 7.53 -0.43 -12.23
CA ALA A 210 7.08 -1.81 -12.27
C ALA A 210 7.42 -2.47 -13.62
N PRO A 211 7.97 -3.70 -13.63
CA PRO A 211 8.17 -4.42 -14.89
C PRO A 211 6.87 -4.55 -15.68
N ASP A 212 6.92 -4.40 -17.01
CA ASP A 212 5.74 -4.54 -17.87
C ASP A 212 4.99 -5.86 -17.62
N LEU A 213 5.75 -6.93 -17.42
CA LEU A 213 5.21 -8.25 -17.10
C LEU A 213 4.43 -8.27 -15.79
N LEU A 214 4.82 -7.47 -14.78
CA LEU A 214 4.08 -7.34 -13.53
C LEU A 214 2.74 -6.62 -13.76
N VAL A 215 2.79 -5.46 -14.43
CA VAL A 215 1.62 -4.63 -14.71
C VAL A 215 0.58 -5.37 -15.56
N GLN A 216 1.03 -6.01 -16.64
CA GLN A 216 0.16 -6.76 -17.55
C GLN A 216 -0.24 -8.11 -16.97
N GLY A 217 0.68 -8.78 -16.27
CA GLY A 217 0.43 -10.07 -15.63
C GLY A 217 -0.62 -9.99 -14.53
N LEU A 218 -0.60 -8.93 -13.73
CA LEU A 218 -1.61 -8.68 -12.71
C LEU A 218 -3.00 -8.51 -13.34
N GLN A 219 -3.11 -7.74 -14.43
CA GLN A 219 -4.36 -7.61 -15.18
C GLN A 219 -4.79 -8.97 -15.79
N ALA A 220 -3.88 -9.71 -16.41
CA ALA A 220 -4.20 -11.00 -17.04
C ALA A 220 -4.72 -12.05 -16.03
N VAL A 221 -4.21 -12.05 -14.80
CA VAL A 221 -4.55 -13.03 -13.77
C VAL A 221 -5.73 -12.60 -12.90
N GLU A 222 -5.73 -11.36 -12.43
CA GLU A 222 -6.71 -10.88 -11.45
C GLU A 222 -7.90 -10.17 -12.11
N ASP A 223 -7.69 -9.45 -13.22
CA ASP A 223 -8.73 -8.62 -13.84
C ASP A 223 -8.52 -8.38 -15.35
N ARG A 224 -8.86 -9.39 -16.16
CA ARG A 224 -8.60 -9.39 -17.62
C ARG A 224 -9.26 -8.24 -18.37
N ASN A 225 -10.33 -7.66 -17.82
CA ASN A 225 -11.09 -6.59 -18.45
C ASN A 225 -10.82 -5.22 -17.80
N PHE A 226 -9.77 -5.10 -16.98
CA PHE A 226 -9.48 -3.92 -16.16
C PHE A 226 -9.55 -2.61 -16.94
N LYS A 227 -9.01 -2.57 -18.16
CA LYS A 227 -8.95 -1.35 -18.97
C LYS A 227 -10.31 -0.85 -19.48
N HIS A 228 -11.35 -1.69 -19.48
CA HIS A 228 -12.60 -1.40 -20.19
C HIS A 228 -13.82 -1.28 -19.29
N HIS A 229 -13.72 -1.67 -18.02
CA HIS A 229 -14.83 -1.54 -17.08
C HIS A 229 -14.66 -0.32 -16.17
N HIS A 230 -15.74 0.11 -15.52
CA HIS A 230 -15.74 1.21 -14.56
C HIS A 230 -16.00 0.66 -13.15
N GLY A 231 -14.96 0.23 -12.44
CA GLY A 231 -15.00 -0.26 -11.06
C GLY A 231 -15.53 -1.69 -10.90
N LEU A 232 -16.53 -2.07 -11.69
CA LEU A 232 -17.16 -3.40 -11.68
C LEU A 232 -17.07 -4.03 -13.07
N ASP A 233 -16.82 -5.33 -13.15
CA ASP A 233 -16.88 -6.09 -14.40
C ASP A 233 -18.13 -7.02 -14.41
N PRO A 234 -19.28 -6.58 -14.97
CA PRO A 234 -20.48 -7.41 -15.05
C PRO A 234 -20.24 -8.72 -15.82
N ARG A 235 -19.39 -8.70 -16.85
CA ARG A 235 -19.05 -9.89 -17.63
C ARG A 235 -18.23 -10.87 -16.79
N GLY A 236 -17.26 -10.35 -16.04
CA GLY A 236 -16.45 -11.13 -15.08
C GLY A 236 -17.27 -11.73 -13.95
N ILE A 237 -18.20 -10.96 -13.39
CA ILE A 237 -19.14 -11.43 -12.36
C ILE A 237 -20.01 -12.56 -12.89
N ALA A 238 -20.62 -12.39 -14.08
CA ALA A 238 -21.45 -13.42 -14.71
C ALA A 238 -20.65 -14.70 -15.02
N ARG A 239 -19.43 -14.56 -15.55
CA ARG A 239 -18.51 -15.67 -15.84
C ARG A 239 -18.16 -16.45 -14.57
N ALA A 240 -17.77 -15.74 -13.50
CA ALA A 240 -17.43 -16.35 -12.22
C ALA A 240 -18.65 -17.05 -11.59
N ALA A 241 -19.84 -16.44 -11.66
CA ALA A 241 -21.07 -17.05 -11.18
C ALA A 241 -21.38 -18.37 -11.91
N ALA A 242 -21.29 -18.37 -13.25
CA ALA A 242 -21.52 -19.58 -14.06
C ALA A 242 -20.50 -20.69 -13.73
N ALA A 243 -19.22 -20.34 -13.60
CA ALA A 243 -18.17 -21.30 -13.23
C ALA A 243 -18.38 -21.89 -11.82
N ASN A 244 -18.74 -21.05 -10.85
CA ASN A 244 -18.98 -21.46 -9.47
C ASN A 244 -20.23 -22.35 -9.34
N LEU A 245 -21.30 -22.04 -10.09
CA LEU A 245 -22.51 -22.87 -10.18
C LEU A 245 -22.19 -24.25 -10.76
N LYS A 246 -21.40 -24.31 -11.84
CA LYS A 246 -20.98 -25.58 -12.45
C LYS A 246 -20.10 -26.42 -11.52
N ALA A 247 -19.25 -25.78 -10.73
CA ALA A 247 -18.32 -26.46 -9.83
C ALA A 247 -18.93 -26.82 -8.45
N GLY A 248 -20.12 -26.30 -8.12
CA GLY A 248 -20.74 -26.46 -6.80
C GLY A 248 -19.98 -25.80 -5.64
N ARG A 249 -18.94 -25.02 -5.95
CA ARG A 249 -18.08 -24.31 -4.99
C ARG A 249 -17.45 -23.09 -5.65
N THR A 250 -16.96 -22.15 -4.84
CA THR A 250 -16.23 -20.98 -5.35
C THR A 250 -14.88 -21.41 -5.92
N VAL A 251 -14.76 -21.38 -7.25
CA VAL A 251 -13.53 -21.69 -8.01
C VAL A 251 -12.92 -20.44 -8.66
N GLN A 252 -13.75 -19.46 -9.04
CA GLN A 252 -13.32 -18.22 -9.67
C GLN A 252 -13.84 -16.99 -8.90
N GLY A 253 -12.96 -15.99 -8.73
CA GLY A 253 -13.32 -14.68 -8.20
C GLY A 253 -13.89 -13.79 -9.29
N GLY A 254 -14.94 -13.03 -8.97
CA GLY A 254 -15.52 -12.03 -9.87
C GLY A 254 -15.24 -10.59 -9.43
N SER A 255 -14.27 -10.36 -8.52
CA SER A 255 -13.94 -9.02 -8.03
C SER A 255 -12.82 -8.40 -8.86
N THR A 256 -12.97 -7.11 -9.20
CA THR A 256 -12.01 -6.32 -9.98
C THR A 256 -10.81 -5.89 -9.14
N LEU A 257 -9.73 -5.41 -9.78
CA LEU A 257 -8.59 -4.82 -9.06
C LEU A 257 -9.02 -3.62 -8.21
N THR A 258 -9.91 -2.77 -8.74
CA THR A 258 -10.47 -1.61 -8.03
C THR A 258 -11.25 -2.04 -6.79
N GLN A 259 -12.06 -3.09 -6.90
CA GLN A 259 -12.77 -3.68 -5.77
C GLN A 259 -11.84 -4.21 -4.69
N GLN A 260 -10.78 -4.89 -5.10
CA GLN A 260 -9.76 -5.38 -4.18
C GLN A 260 -9.02 -4.22 -3.49
N LEU A 261 -8.69 -3.15 -4.22
CA LEU A 261 -8.08 -1.94 -3.66
C LEU A 261 -8.97 -1.31 -2.60
N VAL A 262 -10.23 -1.03 -2.94
CA VAL A 262 -11.22 -0.44 -2.02
C VAL A 262 -11.38 -1.28 -0.76
N LYS A 263 -11.45 -2.61 -0.92
CA LYS A 263 -11.57 -3.54 0.20
C LYS A 263 -10.36 -3.47 1.12
N ASN A 264 -9.15 -3.34 0.59
CA ASN A 264 -7.93 -3.28 1.41
C ASN A 264 -7.76 -1.90 2.08
N TYR A 265 -8.16 -0.81 1.41
CA TYR A 265 -7.91 0.56 1.84
C TYR A 265 -8.93 1.09 2.85
N TYR A 266 -10.22 0.77 2.67
CA TYR A 266 -11.31 1.46 3.37
C TYR A 266 -12.19 0.55 4.24
N LEU A 267 -12.15 -0.76 4.02
CA LEU A 267 -13.15 -1.66 4.59
C LEU A 267 -12.49 -2.66 5.53
N GLU A 268 -13.10 -2.85 6.70
CA GLU A 268 -12.71 -3.90 7.62
C GLU A 268 -13.02 -5.30 7.03
N ASN A 269 -12.40 -6.33 7.60
CA ASN A 269 -12.39 -7.69 7.05
C ASN A 269 -13.73 -8.47 7.16
N ASP A 270 -14.80 -7.81 7.62
CA ASP A 270 -16.11 -8.42 7.86
C ASP A 270 -16.83 -8.90 6.59
N ARG A 271 -17.17 -10.18 6.50
CA ARG A 271 -17.82 -10.75 5.30
C ARG A 271 -19.34 -10.53 5.29
N THR A 272 -19.80 -9.29 5.21
CA THR A 272 -21.23 -8.95 5.16
C THR A 272 -21.69 -8.48 3.77
N LEU A 273 -22.95 -8.78 3.41
CA LEU A 273 -23.55 -8.31 2.14
C LEU A 273 -23.58 -6.77 2.03
N PRO A 274 -23.94 -6.00 3.08
CA PRO A 274 -23.84 -4.53 3.04
C PRO A 274 -22.43 -4.04 2.72
N ARG A 275 -21.38 -4.68 3.27
CA ARG A 275 -19.99 -4.33 2.93
C ARG A 275 -19.73 -4.51 1.43
N LYS A 276 -20.21 -5.60 0.82
CA LYS A 276 -19.99 -5.86 -0.61
C LYS A 276 -20.70 -4.83 -1.51
N VAL A 277 -21.84 -4.30 -1.08
CA VAL A 277 -22.53 -3.19 -1.77
C VAL A 277 -21.72 -1.90 -1.65
N ASN A 278 -21.20 -1.59 -0.46
CA ASN A 278 -20.33 -0.44 -0.26
C ASN A 278 -19.05 -0.55 -1.11
N GLU A 279 -18.39 -1.71 -1.13
CA GLU A 279 -17.21 -1.96 -1.96
C GLU A 279 -17.50 -1.67 -3.45
N ALA A 280 -18.65 -2.13 -3.95
CA ALA A 280 -19.06 -1.89 -5.34
C ALA A 280 -19.30 -0.41 -5.64
N LEU A 281 -20.00 0.30 -4.75
CA LEU A 281 -20.28 1.73 -4.90
C LEU A 281 -18.98 2.55 -4.80
N MET A 282 -18.13 2.25 -3.83
CA MET A 282 -16.84 2.92 -3.66
C MET A 282 -15.91 2.67 -4.84
N SER A 283 -15.94 1.47 -5.44
CA SER A 283 -15.15 1.17 -6.65
C SER A 283 -15.58 2.04 -7.85
N LEU A 284 -16.90 2.25 -8.01
CA LEU A 284 -17.43 3.15 -9.04
C LEU A 284 -16.99 4.60 -8.81
N LEU A 285 -17.07 5.08 -7.57
CA LEU A 285 -16.65 6.42 -7.19
C LEU A 285 -15.13 6.60 -7.36
N LEU A 286 -14.33 5.60 -7.02
CA LEU A 286 -12.88 5.67 -7.17
C LEU A 286 -12.48 5.81 -8.65
N GLU A 287 -13.08 5.01 -9.55
CA GLU A 287 -12.82 5.13 -10.99
C GLU A 287 -13.43 6.36 -11.65
N TRP A 288 -14.34 7.05 -10.98
CA TRP A 288 -14.85 8.33 -11.44
C TRP A 288 -13.82 9.45 -11.23
N HIS A 289 -13.05 9.39 -10.14
CA HIS A 289 -12.08 10.44 -9.77
C HIS A 289 -10.67 10.17 -10.27
N TYR A 290 -10.25 8.91 -10.32
CA TYR A 290 -8.87 8.55 -10.62
C TYR A 290 -8.75 7.72 -11.90
N SER A 291 -7.65 7.95 -12.61
CA SER A 291 -7.33 7.19 -13.81
C SER A 291 -6.98 5.73 -13.49
N LYS A 292 -7.11 4.85 -14.49
CA LYS A 292 -6.70 3.44 -14.37
C LYS A 292 -5.23 3.28 -13.97
N ALA A 293 -4.37 4.19 -14.44
CA ALA A 293 -2.95 4.18 -14.08
C ALA A 293 -2.75 4.45 -12.58
N GLU A 294 -3.41 5.47 -12.04
CA GLU A 294 -3.32 5.82 -10.62
C GLU A 294 -3.89 4.73 -9.70
N ILE A 295 -5.00 4.12 -10.11
CA ILE A 295 -5.59 3.00 -9.37
C ILE A 295 -4.67 1.80 -9.36
N LEU A 296 -4.05 1.49 -10.50
CA LEU A 296 -3.12 0.38 -10.61
C LEU A 296 -1.84 0.65 -9.81
N GLU A 297 -1.30 1.88 -9.87
CA GLU A 297 -0.16 2.30 -9.05
C GLU A 297 -0.47 2.20 -7.56
N ALA A 298 -1.62 2.70 -7.10
CA ALA A 298 -2.05 2.55 -5.72
C ALA A 298 -2.19 1.06 -5.33
N TYR A 299 -2.76 0.24 -6.22
CA TYR A 299 -2.87 -1.21 -6.00
C TYR A 299 -1.50 -1.88 -5.85
N LEU A 300 -0.54 -1.54 -6.72
CA LEU A 300 0.81 -2.09 -6.69
C LEU A 300 1.52 -1.80 -5.37
N ASN A 301 1.14 -0.72 -4.68
CA ASN A 301 1.73 -0.30 -3.42
C ASN A 301 0.95 -0.74 -2.18
N GLU A 302 -0.33 -1.07 -2.33
CA GLU A 302 -1.22 -1.37 -1.22
C GLU A 302 -1.36 -2.87 -0.93
N VAL A 303 -1.28 -3.71 -1.96
CA VAL A 303 -1.67 -5.11 -1.83
C VAL A 303 -0.85 -5.85 -0.78
N PHE A 304 -1.53 -6.54 0.14
CA PHE A 304 -0.88 -7.35 1.16
C PHE A 304 -0.23 -8.59 0.54
N LEU A 305 1.09 -8.72 0.70
CA LEU A 305 1.90 -9.79 0.11
C LEU A 305 2.66 -10.62 1.15
N GLY A 306 2.52 -10.32 2.44
CA GLY A 306 3.07 -11.20 3.48
C GLY A 306 3.20 -10.54 4.84
N GLN A 307 3.77 -11.29 5.77
CA GLN A 307 3.98 -10.85 7.14
C GLN A 307 5.41 -11.22 7.58
N GLN A 308 6.13 -10.25 8.15
CA GLN A 308 7.42 -10.47 8.81
C GLN A 308 7.30 -10.14 10.31
N GLY A 309 7.19 -11.17 11.15
CA GLY A 309 6.95 -10.96 12.58
C GLY A 309 5.68 -10.14 12.80
N ASN A 310 5.81 -8.97 13.42
CA ASN A 310 4.69 -8.05 13.66
C ASN A 310 4.46 -7.03 12.53
N GLN A 311 5.26 -7.06 11.46
CA GLN A 311 5.15 -6.11 10.35
C GLN A 311 4.45 -6.74 9.14
N ALA A 312 3.44 -6.05 8.62
CA ALA A 312 2.79 -6.41 7.37
C ALA A 312 3.60 -5.92 6.16
N ILE A 313 3.70 -6.74 5.13
CA ILE A 313 4.41 -6.45 3.88
C ILE A 313 3.37 -6.07 2.84
N HIS A 314 3.29 -4.78 2.54
CA HIS A 314 2.37 -4.23 1.55
C HIS A 314 3.12 -3.73 0.31
N GLY A 315 2.55 -4.01 -0.85
CA GLY A 315 3.05 -3.57 -2.13
C GLY A 315 4.18 -4.41 -2.71
N PHE A 316 4.28 -4.40 -4.04
CA PHE A 316 5.25 -5.19 -4.80
C PHE A 316 6.68 -4.70 -4.62
N GLY A 317 6.90 -3.39 -4.43
CA GLY A 317 8.22 -2.84 -4.12
C GLY A 317 8.81 -3.47 -2.86
N ARG A 318 8.07 -3.41 -1.75
CA ARG A 318 8.51 -3.98 -0.48
C ARG A 318 8.60 -5.50 -0.54
N ALA A 319 7.63 -6.16 -1.17
CA ALA A 319 7.65 -7.61 -1.33
C ALA A 319 8.86 -8.09 -2.16
N SER A 320 9.27 -7.34 -3.19
CA SER A 320 10.47 -7.65 -3.98
C SER A 320 11.73 -7.64 -3.13
N GLU A 321 11.95 -6.57 -2.37
CA GLU A 321 13.08 -6.48 -1.44
C GLU A 321 13.02 -7.59 -0.38
N HIS A 322 11.84 -7.86 0.15
CA HIS A 322 11.65 -8.82 1.23
C HIS A 322 11.88 -10.26 0.78
N TYR A 323 11.33 -10.67 -0.37
CA TYR A 323 11.38 -12.05 -0.84
C TYR A 323 12.58 -12.34 -1.73
N PHE A 324 13.10 -11.37 -2.47
CA PHE A 324 14.18 -11.59 -3.45
C PHE A 324 15.43 -10.75 -3.21
N GLY A 325 15.41 -9.80 -2.26
CA GLY A 325 16.58 -8.99 -1.94
C GLY A 325 17.01 -8.06 -3.08
N GLN A 326 16.07 -7.68 -3.94
CA GLN A 326 16.31 -6.80 -5.09
C GLN A 326 15.12 -5.88 -5.37
N PRO A 327 15.32 -4.77 -6.08
CA PRO A 327 14.24 -3.88 -6.48
C PRO A 327 13.24 -4.56 -7.44
N VAL A 328 12.00 -4.05 -7.46
CA VAL A 328 10.91 -4.63 -8.27
C VAL A 328 11.24 -4.64 -9.76
N GLU A 329 12.00 -3.63 -10.21
CA GLU A 329 12.36 -3.38 -11.60
C GLU A 329 13.26 -4.49 -12.17
N ARG A 330 13.90 -5.27 -11.29
CA ARG A 330 14.79 -6.39 -11.65
C ARG A 330 14.18 -7.77 -11.48
N LEU A 331 12.89 -7.84 -11.15
CA LEU A 331 12.22 -9.13 -11.01
C LEU A 331 12.17 -9.87 -12.36
N GLN A 332 12.53 -11.15 -12.30
CA GLN A 332 12.39 -12.06 -13.43
C GLN A 332 10.98 -12.65 -13.49
N ALA A 333 10.61 -13.25 -14.63
CA ALA A 333 9.24 -13.73 -14.86
C ALA A 333 8.71 -14.68 -13.78
N HIS A 334 9.53 -15.63 -13.31
CA HIS A 334 9.14 -16.57 -12.24
C HIS A 334 8.92 -15.87 -10.89
N GLN A 335 9.64 -14.79 -10.60
CA GLN A 335 9.50 -14.00 -9.37
C GLN A 335 8.25 -13.10 -9.44
N VAL A 336 8.02 -12.47 -10.59
CA VAL A 336 6.79 -11.72 -10.88
C VAL A 336 5.57 -12.63 -10.73
N ALA A 337 5.60 -13.81 -11.35
CA ALA A 337 4.52 -14.78 -11.28
C ALA A 337 4.24 -15.26 -9.84
N LEU A 338 5.29 -15.41 -9.02
CA LEU A 338 5.14 -15.75 -7.62
C LEU A 338 4.41 -14.65 -6.85
N LEU A 339 4.84 -13.38 -6.96
CA LEU A 339 4.19 -12.27 -6.25
C LEU A 339 2.75 -12.06 -6.72
N VAL A 340 2.49 -12.10 -8.04
CA VAL A 340 1.13 -12.03 -8.59
C VAL A 340 0.28 -13.20 -8.07
N GLY A 341 0.84 -14.41 -8.01
CA GLY A 341 0.14 -15.58 -7.48
C GLY A 341 -0.25 -15.44 -6.00
N MET A 342 0.57 -14.75 -5.22
CA MET A 342 0.37 -14.50 -3.80
C MET A 342 -0.74 -13.50 -3.50
N VAL A 343 -1.08 -12.60 -4.43
CA VAL A 343 -2.21 -11.65 -4.28
C VAL A 343 -3.51 -12.34 -3.88
N LYS A 344 -3.79 -13.51 -4.47
CA LYS A 344 -4.97 -14.33 -4.15
C LYS A 344 -5.02 -14.77 -2.69
N GLY A 345 -3.88 -14.90 -2.02
CA GLY A 345 -3.79 -15.32 -0.63
C GLY A 345 -2.34 -15.37 -0.12
N ALA A 346 -1.83 -14.23 0.35
CA ALA A 346 -0.43 -14.07 0.74
C ALA A 346 0.03 -15.09 1.80
N SER A 347 -0.80 -15.35 2.81
CA SER A 347 -0.50 -16.34 3.86
C SER A 347 -0.55 -17.78 3.35
N LEU A 348 -1.49 -18.10 2.45
CA LEU A 348 -1.67 -19.44 1.90
C LEU A 348 -0.52 -19.83 0.97
N TYR A 349 -0.07 -18.87 0.15
CA TYR A 349 0.99 -19.05 -0.84
C TYR A 349 2.34 -18.50 -0.34
N HIS A 350 2.52 -18.36 0.97
CA HIS A 350 3.74 -17.82 1.55
C HIS A 350 4.95 -18.72 1.21
N PRO A 351 5.93 -18.25 0.42
CA PRO A 351 6.91 -19.13 -0.22
C PRO A 351 7.90 -19.79 0.74
N ARG A 352 8.14 -19.19 1.92
CA ARG A 352 8.99 -19.78 2.96
C ARG A 352 8.26 -20.76 3.89
N ARG A 353 6.93 -20.67 3.98
CA ARG A 353 6.11 -21.47 4.91
C ARG A 353 5.40 -22.62 4.17
N ASN A 354 4.97 -22.35 2.95
CA ASN A 354 4.22 -23.25 2.08
C ASN A 354 4.88 -23.30 0.68
N PRO A 355 6.14 -23.76 0.55
CA PRO A 355 6.89 -23.68 -0.70
C PRO A 355 6.21 -24.44 -1.85
N GLU A 356 5.62 -25.61 -1.60
CA GLU A 356 4.96 -26.39 -2.66
C GLU A 356 3.71 -25.67 -3.20
N ARG A 357 2.85 -25.16 -2.31
CA ARG A 357 1.66 -24.38 -2.73
C ARG A 357 2.04 -23.10 -3.47
N ALA A 358 3.12 -22.45 -3.03
CA ALA A 358 3.64 -21.26 -3.68
C ALA A 358 4.16 -21.58 -5.09
N ARG A 359 4.86 -22.71 -5.25
CA ARG A 359 5.36 -23.21 -6.54
C ARG A 359 4.21 -23.52 -7.49
N GLU A 360 3.26 -24.35 -7.06
CA GLU A 360 2.06 -24.68 -7.87
C GLU A 360 1.32 -23.41 -8.31
N ARG A 361 1.13 -22.45 -7.38
CA ARG A 361 0.44 -21.20 -7.70
C ARG A 361 1.22 -20.33 -8.67
N ARG A 362 2.53 -20.19 -8.50
CA ARG A 362 3.42 -19.49 -9.45
C ARG A 362 3.35 -20.12 -10.83
N ASP A 363 3.38 -21.45 -10.91
CA ASP A 363 3.40 -22.18 -12.18
C ASP A 363 2.08 -22.02 -12.94
N LEU A 364 0.94 -21.95 -12.23
CA LEU A 364 -0.36 -21.57 -12.81
C LEU A 364 -0.37 -20.13 -13.36
N VAL A 365 0.30 -19.19 -12.68
CA VAL A 365 0.42 -17.82 -13.16
C VAL A 365 1.31 -17.75 -14.40
N LEU A 366 2.45 -18.47 -14.42
CA LEU A 366 3.32 -18.58 -15.60
C LEU A 366 2.57 -19.15 -16.81
N ALA A 367 1.76 -20.20 -16.60
CA ALA A 367 0.91 -20.75 -17.65
C ALA A 367 -0.11 -19.72 -18.16
N SER A 368 -0.70 -18.91 -17.27
CA SER A 368 -1.60 -17.82 -17.67
C SER A 368 -0.87 -16.71 -18.43
N PHE A 369 0.40 -16.44 -18.13
CA PHE A 369 1.20 -15.47 -18.89
C PHE A 369 1.44 -15.95 -20.32
N GLU A 370 1.73 -17.24 -20.52
CA GLU A 370 1.85 -17.84 -21.85
C GLU A 370 0.50 -17.85 -22.60
N GLU A 371 -0.60 -18.28 -21.95
CA GLU A 371 -1.95 -18.29 -22.54
C GLU A 371 -2.38 -16.89 -23.03
N THR A 372 -1.96 -15.84 -22.33
CA THR A 372 -2.30 -14.45 -22.66
C THR A 372 -1.27 -13.76 -23.55
N GLY A 373 -0.23 -14.47 -23.98
CA GLY A 373 0.81 -13.95 -24.87
C GLY A 373 1.82 -13.00 -24.21
N LEU A 374 1.86 -12.96 -22.88
CA LEU A 374 2.86 -12.21 -22.11
C LEU A 374 4.21 -12.93 -22.05
N LEU A 375 4.22 -14.23 -22.28
CA LEU A 375 5.42 -15.05 -22.48
C LEU A 375 5.33 -15.76 -23.83
N ALA A 376 6.48 -16.04 -24.45
CA ALA A 376 6.51 -16.79 -25.68
C ALA A 376 6.10 -18.27 -25.45
N PRO A 377 5.55 -18.96 -26.46
CA PRO A 377 5.22 -20.38 -26.34
C PRO A 377 6.41 -21.22 -25.89
N GLY A 378 6.23 -22.04 -24.85
CA GLY A 378 7.28 -22.88 -24.25
C GLY A 378 8.19 -22.16 -23.23
N GLU A 379 8.09 -20.83 -23.11
CA GLU A 379 8.90 -20.06 -22.16
C GLU A 379 8.44 -20.30 -20.71
N ALA A 380 7.14 -20.55 -20.47
CA ALA A 380 6.65 -20.83 -19.12
C ALA A 380 7.33 -22.07 -18.52
N ALA A 381 7.55 -23.13 -19.30
CA ALA A 381 8.23 -24.34 -18.84
C ALA A 381 9.67 -24.07 -18.37
N THR A 382 10.37 -23.17 -19.06
CA THR A 382 11.73 -22.74 -18.69
C THR A 382 11.74 -22.03 -17.33
N TRP A 383 10.76 -21.17 -17.09
CA TRP A 383 10.61 -20.45 -15.82
C TRP A 383 10.09 -21.33 -14.68
N GLN A 384 9.21 -22.29 -14.97
CA GLN A 384 8.68 -23.26 -14.01
C GLN A 384 9.79 -24.18 -13.46
N ALA A 385 10.77 -24.54 -14.29
CA ALA A 385 11.93 -25.33 -13.89
C ALA A 385 12.84 -24.60 -12.88
N ARG A 386 12.73 -23.27 -12.75
CA ARG A 386 13.50 -22.53 -11.76
C ARG A 386 12.94 -22.73 -10.35
N PRO A 387 13.81 -22.76 -9.32
CA PRO A 387 13.37 -22.72 -7.92
C PRO A 387 12.59 -21.42 -7.61
N LEU A 388 12.01 -21.34 -6.41
CA LEU A 388 11.31 -20.12 -5.98
C LEU A 388 12.24 -18.92 -5.79
N ASP A 389 13.54 -19.16 -5.65
CA ASP A 389 14.60 -18.14 -5.50
C ASP A 389 14.31 -17.08 -4.42
N VAL A 390 13.59 -17.48 -3.37
CA VAL A 390 13.33 -16.59 -2.25
C VAL A 390 14.52 -16.52 -1.32
N VAL A 391 15.01 -15.31 -1.04
CA VAL A 391 15.97 -15.08 0.04
C VAL A 391 15.33 -15.58 1.31
N ALA A 392 16.04 -16.36 2.11
CA ALA A 392 15.42 -16.93 3.29
C ALA A 392 15.22 -15.80 4.36
N ALA A 393 14.36 -16.00 5.36
CA ALA A 393 14.02 -14.92 6.30
C ALA A 393 15.21 -14.51 7.20
N GLY A 394 15.61 -13.24 7.19
CA GLY A 394 16.56 -12.70 8.18
C GLY A 394 15.86 -12.28 9.47
N VAL A 395 16.57 -12.33 10.60
CA VAL A 395 16.09 -11.78 11.88
C VAL A 395 16.24 -10.26 11.83
N ARG A 396 15.24 -9.56 11.29
CA ARG A 396 15.12 -8.11 11.44
C ARG A 396 14.26 -7.84 12.68
N SER A 397 14.89 -7.42 13.76
CA SER A 397 14.17 -6.90 14.93
C SER A 397 13.83 -5.45 14.65
N SER A 398 12.54 -5.09 14.65
CA SER A 398 12.15 -3.69 14.64
C SER A 398 12.72 -3.00 15.89
N ASN A 399 13.29 -1.81 15.71
CA ASN A 399 13.77 -0.94 16.79
C ASN A 399 14.98 -1.47 17.60
N ARG A 400 16.05 -1.90 16.90
CA ARG A 400 17.26 -2.46 17.53
C ARG A 400 18.08 -1.44 18.35
N TYR A 401 17.90 -0.14 18.11
CA TYR A 401 18.78 0.91 18.67
C TYR A 401 17.98 2.14 19.17
N PRO A 402 17.13 2.02 20.20
CA PRO A 402 16.19 3.06 20.60
C PRO A 402 16.86 4.39 20.98
N ALA A 403 17.96 4.36 21.74
CA ALA A 403 18.69 5.56 22.15
C ALA A 403 19.34 6.29 20.96
N PHE A 404 19.91 5.55 20.01
CA PHE A 404 20.46 6.15 18.79
C PHE A 404 19.35 6.74 17.90
N LEU A 405 18.18 6.08 17.85
CA LEU A 405 17.05 6.58 17.06
C LEU A 405 16.43 7.85 17.63
N GLU A 406 16.53 8.10 18.94
CA GLU A 406 16.16 9.38 19.53
C GLU A 406 17.06 10.51 19.01
N LEU A 407 18.40 10.30 19.02
CA LEU A 407 19.35 11.25 18.44
C LEU A 407 19.09 11.52 16.95
N VAL A 408 18.77 10.47 16.19
CA VAL A 408 18.43 10.60 14.76
C VAL A 408 17.16 11.45 14.58
N ARG A 409 16.12 11.24 15.39
CA ARG A 409 14.88 12.04 15.33
C ARG A 409 15.15 13.51 15.67
N ASP A 410 15.91 13.77 16.73
CA ASP A 410 16.25 15.14 17.14
C ASP A 410 17.07 15.88 16.09
N GLN A 411 17.97 15.18 15.38
CA GLN A 411 18.72 15.78 14.29
C GLN A 411 17.82 16.06 13.07
N LEU A 412 16.99 15.10 12.68
CA LEU A 412 16.10 15.27 11.53
C LEU A 412 15.09 16.39 11.75
N GLN A 413 14.54 16.55 12.96
CA GLN A 413 13.63 17.65 13.29
C GLN A 413 14.29 19.03 13.27
N ARG A 414 15.61 19.11 13.49
CA ARG A 414 16.36 20.36 13.38
C ARG A 414 16.68 20.72 11.92
N ASP A 415 17.04 19.72 11.13
CA ASP A 415 17.61 19.92 9.80
C ASP A 415 16.56 19.87 8.68
N TYR A 416 15.41 19.23 8.91
CA TYR A 416 14.34 19.02 7.92
C TYR A 416 12.97 19.46 8.44
N ARG A 417 12.06 19.78 7.52
CA ARG A 417 10.66 20.07 7.88
C ARG A 417 9.94 18.75 8.16
N GLU A 418 9.07 18.74 9.16
CA GLU A 418 8.33 17.53 9.54
C GLU A 418 7.47 16.97 8.40
N ALA A 419 6.94 17.84 7.53
CA ALA A 419 6.19 17.41 6.35
C ALA A 419 7.05 16.53 5.43
N ASP A 420 8.26 16.99 5.09
CA ASP A 420 9.18 16.29 4.19
C ASP A 420 9.58 14.92 4.77
N LEU A 421 9.79 14.83 6.09
CA LEU A 421 10.08 13.57 6.79
C LEU A 421 8.93 12.55 6.73
N ARG A 422 7.70 13.01 6.53
CA ARG A 422 6.48 12.18 6.47
C ARG A 422 6.04 11.84 5.04
N THR A 423 6.28 12.73 4.08
CA THR A 423 5.71 12.62 2.73
C THR A 423 6.71 12.23 1.65
N GLU A 424 8.02 12.39 1.87
CA GLU A 424 9.02 12.19 0.80
C GLU A 424 9.71 10.81 0.81
N GLY A 425 9.49 9.99 1.84
CA GLY A 425 10.05 8.62 1.85
C GLY A 425 11.56 8.57 1.89
N LEU A 426 12.14 9.41 2.74
CA LEU A 426 13.56 9.63 2.77
C LEU A 426 14.31 8.34 3.11
N ARG A 427 15.44 8.12 2.43
CA ARG A 427 16.42 7.09 2.78
C ARG A 427 17.51 7.74 3.61
N ILE A 428 17.42 7.57 4.92
CA ILE A 428 18.30 8.22 5.89
C ILE A 428 19.47 7.28 6.18
N PHE A 429 20.66 7.64 5.73
CA PHE A 429 21.89 6.94 6.05
C PHE A 429 22.55 7.56 7.27
N THR A 430 22.77 6.76 8.31
CA THR A 430 23.31 7.22 9.59
C THR A 430 24.77 6.82 9.77
N THR A 431 25.39 7.33 10.83
CA THR A 431 26.76 6.98 11.23
C THR A 431 26.83 5.73 12.10
N LEU A 432 25.69 5.10 12.44
CA LEU A 432 25.66 3.96 13.35
C LEU A 432 26.52 2.81 12.83
N ALA A 433 27.45 2.35 13.66
CA ALA A 433 28.22 1.12 13.46
C ALA A 433 27.62 0.01 14.34
N PRO A 434 26.87 -0.97 13.76
CA PRO A 434 26.22 -2.02 14.52
C PRO A 434 27.13 -2.80 15.48
N PHE A 435 28.36 -3.13 15.05
CA PHE A 435 29.27 -3.88 15.92
C PHE A 435 29.78 -3.03 17.10
N GLU A 436 30.01 -1.73 16.89
CA GLU A 436 30.50 -0.82 17.94
C GLU A 436 29.42 -0.59 18.98
N GLN A 437 28.18 -0.39 18.53
CA GLN A 437 27.02 -0.25 19.39
C GLN A 437 26.83 -1.49 20.28
N GLN A 438 26.90 -2.69 19.69
CA GLN A 438 26.79 -3.92 20.46
C GLN A 438 27.94 -4.10 21.47
N ALA A 439 29.16 -3.70 21.10
CA ALA A 439 30.30 -3.73 22.01
C ALA A 439 30.13 -2.76 23.19
N ALA A 440 29.63 -1.55 22.93
CA ALA A 440 29.33 -0.56 23.96
C ALA A 440 28.24 -1.04 24.93
N GLU A 441 27.13 -1.58 24.41
CA GLU A 441 26.04 -2.14 25.22
C GLU A 441 26.51 -3.31 26.09
N ALA A 442 27.34 -4.20 25.53
CA ALA A 442 27.91 -5.31 26.28
C ALA A 442 28.85 -4.82 27.39
N ALA A 443 29.68 -3.81 27.12
CA ALA A 443 30.57 -3.22 28.11
C ALA A 443 29.81 -2.60 29.29
N VAL A 444 28.74 -1.83 29.01
CA VAL A 444 27.87 -1.25 30.05
C VAL A 444 27.18 -2.35 30.85
N THR A 445 26.59 -3.33 30.18
CA THR A 445 25.88 -4.44 30.84
C THR A 445 26.80 -5.24 31.76
N ASN A 446 28.00 -5.57 31.29
CA ASN A 446 28.96 -6.33 32.08
C ASN A 446 29.55 -5.50 33.23
N GLY A 447 29.83 -4.22 33.01
CA GLY A 447 30.29 -3.31 34.06
C GLY A 447 29.27 -3.15 35.18
N LEU A 448 27.99 -2.97 34.86
CA LEU A 448 26.92 -2.90 35.86
C LEU A 448 26.79 -4.19 36.68
N LYS A 449 26.92 -5.36 36.04
CA LYS A 449 26.92 -6.66 36.74
C LYS A 449 28.09 -6.86 37.69
N GLN A 450 29.23 -6.19 37.45
CA GLN A 450 30.39 -6.25 38.33
C GLN A 450 30.27 -5.30 39.52
N LEU A 451 29.42 -4.27 39.42
CA LEU A 451 29.16 -3.30 40.48
C LEU A 451 27.98 -3.69 41.39
N ALA A 452 27.11 -4.58 40.92
CA ALA A 452 26.01 -5.19 41.67
C ALA A 452 26.48 -6.42 42.44
#